data_AF-A0A4Q9XMB5-F1
#
_entry.id   AF-A0A4Q9XMB5-F1
#
_cell.length_a   1.000
_cell.length_b   1.000
_cell.length_c   1.000
_cell.angle_alpha   90.00
_cell.angle_beta   90.00
_cell.angle_gamma   90.00
#
_symmetry.space_group_name_H-M   'P 1'
#
loop_
_entity.id
_entity.type
_entity.pdbx_description
1 polymer ?
#
loop_
_entity_poly.entity_id
_entity_poly.type
_entity_poly.pdbx_seq_one_letter_code
_entity_poly.pdbx_strand_id
1 'polypeptide(L)'
;MTTVTNPLQACTEIFFKPNGVFATLKTTHNWSWVPFFLVIVLAALPAYLYWGFVDFEWIKGQIVASVESDMSPAQIQGMKDSMSAKTYQLGSAIGGPIMIIIINAVIALYLSLATKIDQDNVQGYTDWYGFTWWTAMPMILGGLVAMAIIVTADNHQLAPGALSPTSLAFVAGIGFTDNWFGWANGIKLEVLWSIYLTAAGISQWTNIKGGKAWLIAAAPTVLIYGIWAAFKMI
;
A
#
# COMPACT_ATOMS: atom_id res chain seq x y z
N MET A 1 4.00 0.70 -31.28
CA MET A 1 4.08 0.39 -29.83
C MET A 1 5.47 -0.14 -29.56
N THR A 2 6.18 0.39 -28.57
CA THR A 2 7.48 -0.18 -28.16
C THR A 2 7.25 -1.54 -27.55
N THR A 3 7.92 -2.57 -28.06
CA THR A 3 7.83 -3.93 -27.52
C THR A 3 8.51 -3.96 -26.15
N VAL A 4 7.78 -4.38 -25.12
CA VAL A 4 8.35 -4.65 -23.80
C VAL A 4 9.01 -6.03 -23.85
N THR A 5 10.31 -6.08 -23.58
CA THR A 5 11.15 -7.28 -23.83
C THR A 5 11.63 -7.97 -22.57
N ASN A 6 11.59 -7.30 -21.42
CA ASN A 6 12.04 -7.84 -20.14
C ASN A 6 11.28 -7.20 -18.96
N PRO A 7 11.27 -7.84 -17.77
CA PRO A 7 10.50 -7.34 -16.64
C PRO A 7 11.02 -6.03 -16.03
N LEU A 8 12.31 -5.71 -16.16
CA LEU A 8 12.86 -4.44 -15.66
C LEU A 8 12.37 -3.25 -16.50
N GLN A 9 12.33 -3.44 -17.82
CA GLN A 9 11.70 -2.50 -18.75
C GLN A 9 10.21 -2.33 -18.41
N ALA A 10 9.49 -3.44 -18.16
CA ALA A 10 8.09 -3.40 -17.76
C ALA A 10 7.88 -2.61 -16.46
N CYS A 11 8.73 -2.81 -15.44
CA CYS A 11 8.68 -2.08 -14.17
C CYS A 11 8.88 -0.57 -14.35
N THR A 12 9.63 -0.13 -15.36
CA THR A 12 9.85 1.30 -15.64
C THR A 12 8.73 1.88 -16.50
N GLU A 13 8.31 1.14 -17.54
CA GLU A 13 7.32 1.61 -18.49
C GLU A 13 5.90 1.61 -17.91
N ILE A 14 5.60 0.83 -16.86
CA ILE A 14 4.25 0.74 -16.28
C ILE A 14 3.72 2.10 -15.79
N PHE A 15 4.60 3.01 -15.37
CA PHE A 15 4.24 4.34 -14.91
C PHE A 15 3.74 5.26 -16.03
N PHE A 16 4.24 5.10 -17.25
CA PHE A 16 4.01 6.05 -18.35
C PHE A 16 3.34 5.44 -19.59
N LYS A 17 3.50 4.12 -19.79
CA LYS A 17 2.99 3.35 -20.93
C LYS A 17 2.33 2.03 -20.48
N PRO A 18 1.39 2.04 -19.50
CA PRO A 18 0.86 0.82 -18.88
C PRO A 18 0.16 -0.12 -19.87
N ASN A 19 -0.50 0.40 -20.90
CA ASN A 19 -1.22 -0.43 -21.87
C ASN A 19 -0.29 -1.40 -22.62
N GLY A 20 0.89 -0.95 -23.04
CA GLY A 20 1.87 -1.80 -23.71
C GLY A 20 2.41 -2.88 -22.76
N VAL A 21 2.67 -2.50 -21.50
CA VAL A 21 3.10 -3.42 -20.45
C VAL A 21 2.04 -4.50 -20.21
N PHE A 22 0.78 -4.13 -19.98
CA PHE A 22 -0.28 -5.11 -19.72
C PHE A 22 -0.60 -5.99 -20.93
N ALA A 23 -0.48 -5.46 -22.15
CA ALA A 23 -0.61 -6.25 -23.37
C ALA A 23 0.47 -7.35 -23.43
N THR A 24 1.73 -7.02 -23.12
CA THR A 24 2.81 -8.01 -23.02
C THR A 24 2.57 -9.01 -21.89
N LEU A 25 2.17 -8.53 -20.70
CA LEU A 25 1.96 -9.38 -19.53
C LEU A 25 0.79 -10.36 -19.68
N LYS A 26 -0.17 -10.07 -20.57
CA LYS A 26 -1.32 -10.96 -20.85
C LYS A 26 -0.89 -12.38 -21.27
N THR A 27 0.26 -12.49 -21.93
CA THR A 27 0.80 -13.75 -22.46
C THR A 27 2.17 -14.09 -21.90
N THR A 28 2.66 -13.32 -20.91
CA THR A 28 4.01 -13.48 -20.37
C THR A 28 3.93 -13.95 -18.93
N HIS A 29 4.53 -15.10 -18.64
CA HIS A 29 4.48 -15.71 -17.32
C HIS A 29 5.75 -15.42 -16.50
N ASN A 30 5.66 -15.57 -15.18
CA ASN A 30 6.77 -15.47 -14.22
C ASN A 30 7.45 -14.10 -14.07
N TRP A 31 7.04 -13.07 -14.83
CA TRP A 31 7.64 -11.74 -14.70
C TRP A 31 7.24 -11.01 -13.42
N SER A 32 6.10 -11.38 -12.81
CA SER A 32 5.58 -10.74 -11.58
C SER A 32 6.46 -10.90 -10.35
N TRP A 33 7.45 -11.80 -10.36
CA TRP A 33 8.44 -11.89 -9.27
C TRP A 33 9.25 -10.61 -9.11
N VAL A 34 9.53 -9.90 -10.20
CA VAL A 34 10.29 -8.65 -10.16
C VAL A 34 9.53 -7.54 -9.40
N PRO A 35 8.31 -7.15 -9.81
CA PRO A 35 7.55 -6.16 -9.04
C PRO A 35 7.17 -6.67 -7.65
N PHE A 36 7.00 -7.99 -7.45
CA PHE A 36 6.80 -8.56 -6.10
C PHE A 36 7.94 -8.19 -5.16
N PHE A 37 9.19 -8.52 -5.50
CA PHE A 37 10.33 -8.23 -4.63
C PHE A 37 10.53 -6.72 -4.46
N LEU A 38 10.36 -5.93 -5.53
CA LEU A 38 10.45 -4.47 -5.43
C LEU A 38 9.42 -3.91 -4.44
N VAL A 39 8.15 -4.29 -4.58
CA VAL A 39 7.09 -3.82 -3.70
C VAL A 39 7.32 -4.25 -2.26
N ILE A 40 7.71 -5.51 -2.03
CA ILE A 40 7.94 -6.04 -0.68
C ILE A 40 9.12 -5.34 0.02
N VAL A 41 10.25 -5.19 -0.68
CA VAL A 41 11.43 -4.52 -0.13
C VAL A 41 11.13 -3.05 0.15
N LEU A 42 10.49 -2.34 -0.78
CA LEU A 42 10.19 -0.92 -0.62
C LEU A 42 9.03 -0.63 0.35
N ALA A 43 8.25 -1.65 0.72
CA ALA A 43 7.31 -1.56 1.84
C ALA A 43 7.99 -1.79 3.20
N ALA A 44 8.90 -2.77 3.28
CA ALA A 44 9.55 -3.17 4.53
C ALA A 44 10.65 -2.20 4.97
N LEU A 45 11.50 -1.78 4.02
CA LEU A 45 12.73 -1.07 4.31
C LEU A 45 12.50 0.31 4.96
N PRO A 46 11.58 1.18 4.46
CA PRO A 46 11.34 2.46 5.11
C PRO A 46 10.81 2.31 6.53
N ALA A 47 9.96 1.31 6.78
CA ALA A 47 9.43 1.03 8.11
C ALA A 47 10.55 0.57 9.07
N TYR A 48 11.40 -0.35 8.63
CA TYR A 48 12.56 -0.80 9.40
C TYR A 48 13.52 0.34 9.74
N LEU A 49 13.83 1.20 8.76
CA LEU A 49 14.72 2.35 8.93
C LEU A 49 14.11 3.38 9.88
N TYR A 50 12.81 3.64 9.77
CA TYR A 50 12.13 4.60 10.62
C TYR A 50 12.24 4.25 12.11
N TRP A 51 11.97 3.01 12.49
CA TRP A 51 12.05 2.60 13.90
C TRP A 51 13.48 2.51 14.44
N GLY A 52 14.48 2.41 13.57
CA GLY A 52 15.88 2.56 13.95
C GLY A 52 16.34 4.00 14.05
N PHE A 53 15.61 4.93 13.43
CA PHE A 53 15.93 6.35 13.37
C PHE A 53 15.20 7.17 14.44
N VAL A 54 13.93 6.88 14.70
CA VAL A 54 13.07 7.70 15.57
C VAL A 54 13.49 7.60 17.03
N ASP A 55 13.41 8.72 17.76
CA ASP A 55 13.48 8.72 19.22
C ASP A 55 12.28 7.94 19.77
N PHE A 56 12.56 6.73 20.24
CA PHE A 56 11.52 5.81 20.67
C PHE A 56 10.81 6.29 21.96
N GLU A 57 11.51 6.98 22.86
CA GLU A 57 10.88 7.50 24.08
C GLU A 57 9.98 8.69 23.76
N TRP A 58 10.38 9.54 22.82
CA TRP A 58 9.52 10.60 22.31
C TRP A 58 8.22 10.05 21.70
N ILE A 59 8.31 9.11 20.75
CA ILE A 59 7.10 8.57 20.10
C ILE A 59 6.24 7.74 21.06
N LYS A 60 6.87 7.05 22.01
CA LYS A 60 6.17 6.37 23.11
C LYS A 60 5.36 7.37 23.94
N GLY A 61 5.94 8.52 24.27
CA GLY A 61 5.24 9.60 24.95
C GLY A 61 4.01 10.10 24.17
N GLN A 62 4.15 10.27 22.85
CA GLN A 62 3.03 10.68 21.98
C GLN A 62 1.89 9.64 21.97
N ILE A 63 2.23 8.36 21.85
CA ILE A 63 1.25 7.25 21.85
C ILE A 63 0.54 7.16 23.21
N VAL A 64 1.27 7.30 24.31
CA VAL A 64 0.68 7.26 25.66
C VAL A 64 -0.28 8.43 25.85
N ALA A 65 0.16 9.64 25.49
CA ALA A 65 -0.66 10.84 25.63
C ALA A 65 -1.97 10.76 24.83
N SER A 66 -2.02 10.01 23.73
CA SER A 66 -3.23 9.86 22.91
C SER A 66 -4.30 8.95 23.51
N VAL A 67 -3.97 8.15 24.54
CA VAL A 67 -4.91 7.21 25.19
C VAL A 67 -4.97 7.38 26.71
N GLU A 68 -4.25 8.34 27.27
CA GLU A 68 -4.10 8.53 28.71
C GLU A 68 -5.44 8.80 29.41
N SER A 69 -6.38 9.51 28.76
CA SER A 69 -7.72 9.76 29.31
C SER A 69 -8.59 8.51 29.43
N ASP A 70 -8.28 7.46 28.67
CA ASP A 70 -9.16 6.30 28.48
C ASP A 70 -8.69 5.07 29.27
N MET A 71 -7.54 5.17 29.96
CA MET A 71 -6.88 4.06 30.64
C MET A 71 -6.52 4.40 32.08
N SER A 72 -6.59 3.40 32.97
CA SER A 72 -6.08 3.53 34.33
C SER A 72 -4.54 3.62 34.35
N PRO A 73 -3.94 4.18 35.42
CA PRO A 73 -2.48 4.26 35.54
C PRO A 73 -1.76 2.90 35.40
N ALA A 74 -2.36 1.82 35.89
CA ALA A 74 -1.81 0.47 35.77
C ALA A 74 -1.82 -0.03 34.32
N GLN A 75 -2.88 0.28 33.56
CA GLN A 75 -2.97 -0.07 32.13
C GLN A 75 -1.95 0.72 31.29
N ILE A 76 -1.78 2.02 31.58
CA ILE A 76 -0.77 2.86 30.92
C ILE A 76 0.64 2.30 31.19
N GLN A 77 0.95 1.92 32.42
CA GLN A 77 2.25 1.35 32.75
C GLN A 77 2.48 0.03 32.02
N GLY A 78 1.49 -0.88 32.03
CA GLY A 78 1.57 -2.15 31.30
C GLY A 78 1.77 -1.95 29.79
N MET A 79 1.11 -0.95 29.20
CA MET A 79 1.31 -0.58 27.80
C MET A 79 2.76 -0.11 27.56
N LYS A 80 3.27 0.82 28.37
CA LYS A 80 4.65 1.31 28.28
C LYS A 80 5.68 0.18 28.38
N ASP A 81 5.46 -0.78 29.28
CA ASP A 81 6.35 -1.92 29.49
C ASP A 81 6.35 -2.90 28.31
N SER A 82 5.22 -3.00 27.60
CA SER A 82 5.10 -3.84 26.39
C SER A 82 5.71 -3.20 25.13
N MET A 83 5.95 -1.89 25.14
CA MET A 83 6.48 -1.16 23.99
C MET A 83 8.00 -1.23 23.95
N SER A 84 8.54 -1.81 22.87
CA SER A 84 9.98 -1.82 22.61
C SER A 84 10.31 -1.44 21.17
N ALA A 85 11.35 -0.63 20.98
CA ALA A 85 11.82 -0.23 19.66
C ALA A 85 12.07 -1.44 18.74
N LYS A 86 12.68 -2.50 19.30
CA LYS A 86 12.97 -3.74 18.57
C LYS A 86 11.69 -4.46 18.09
N THR A 87 10.66 -4.52 18.93
CA THR A 87 9.37 -5.12 18.57
C THR A 87 8.71 -4.34 17.43
N TYR A 88 8.68 -3.00 17.51
CA TYR A 88 8.10 -2.17 16.46
C TYR A 88 8.91 -2.25 15.15
N GLN A 89 10.23 -2.25 15.25
CA GLN A 89 11.12 -2.35 14.09
C GLN A 89 10.95 -3.69 13.35
N LEU A 90 11.04 -4.82 14.05
CA LEU A 90 10.87 -6.14 13.42
C LEU A 90 9.41 -6.40 13.03
N GLY A 91 8.47 -5.98 13.88
CA GLY A 91 7.04 -6.15 13.65
C GLY A 91 6.56 -5.43 12.40
N SER A 92 7.03 -4.21 12.16
CA SER A 92 6.69 -3.47 10.93
C SER A 92 7.41 -4.00 9.69
N ALA A 93 8.68 -4.40 9.82
CA ALA A 93 9.46 -4.96 8.71
C ALA A 93 8.93 -6.33 8.23
N ILE A 94 8.27 -7.10 9.09
CA ILE A 94 7.72 -8.42 8.76
C ILE A 94 6.21 -8.34 8.53
N GLY A 95 5.48 -7.70 9.45
CA GLY A 95 4.02 -7.63 9.43
C GLY A 95 3.48 -6.86 8.23
N GLY A 96 4.15 -5.75 7.84
CA GLY A 96 3.76 -4.96 6.67
C GLY A 96 3.75 -5.79 5.38
N PRO A 97 4.88 -6.41 5.00
CA PRO A 97 4.96 -7.31 3.84
C PRO A 97 3.94 -8.44 3.84
N ILE A 98 3.74 -9.11 4.99
CA ILE A 98 2.76 -10.20 5.09
C ILE A 98 1.35 -9.69 4.79
N MET A 99 0.97 -8.53 5.34
CA MET A 99 -0.33 -7.93 5.07
C MET A 99 -0.50 -7.55 3.60
N ILE A 100 0.54 -7.04 2.93
CA ILE A 100 0.50 -6.73 1.49
C ILE A 100 0.27 -8.00 0.67
N ILE A 101 0.96 -9.10 1.00
CA ILE A 101 0.79 -10.40 0.36
C ILE A 101 -0.67 -10.87 0.47
N ILE A 102 -1.25 -10.80 1.67
CA ILE A 102 -2.64 -11.20 1.93
C ILE A 102 -3.62 -10.31 1.18
N ILE A 103 -3.44 -8.99 1.21
CA ILE A 103 -4.33 -8.05 0.52
C ILE A 103 -4.29 -8.29 -0.99
N ASN A 104 -3.11 -8.48 -1.58
CA ASN A 104 -2.97 -8.79 -2.99
C ASN A 104 -3.63 -10.13 -3.36
N ALA A 105 -3.55 -11.14 -2.50
CA ALA A 105 -4.25 -12.42 -2.69
C ALA A 105 -5.79 -12.24 -2.69
N VAL A 106 -6.31 -11.43 -1.76
CA VAL A 106 -7.75 -11.12 -1.69
C VAL A 106 -8.21 -10.32 -2.92
N ILE A 107 -7.45 -9.32 -3.35
CA ILE A 107 -7.75 -8.53 -4.56
C ILE A 107 -7.71 -9.43 -5.79
N ALA A 108 -6.72 -10.32 -5.91
CA ALA A 108 -6.62 -11.26 -7.01
C ALA A 108 -7.82 -12.22 -7.07
N LEU A 109 -8.28 -12.71 -5.91
CA LEU A 109 -9.49 -13.52 -5.83
C LEU A 109 -10.69 -12.72 -6.33
N TYR A 110 -10.87 -11.49 -5.84
CA TYR A 110 -11.93 -10.61 -6.29
C TYR A 110 -11.88 -10.38 -7.81
N LEU A 111 -10.72 -10.01 -8.37
CA LEU A 111 -10.56 -9.77 -9.81
C LEU A 111 -10.86 -11.03 -10.63
N SER A 112 -10.40 -12.19 -10.17
CA SER A 112 -10.66 -13.48 -10.83
C SER A 112 -12.13 -13.87 -10.87
N LEU A 113 -12.96 -13.34 -9.97
CA LEU A 113 -14.40 -13.55 -9.95
C LEU A 113 -15.15 -12.46 -10.70
N ALA A 114 -14.83 -11.19 -10.43
CA ALA A 114 -15.50 -10.02 -11.00
C ALA A 114 -15.33 -9.94 -12.53
N THR A 115 -14.21 -10.44 -13.06
CA THR A 115 -13.93 -10.43 -14.50
C THR A 115 -14.51 -11.63 -15.26
N LYS A 116 -15.16 -12.60 -14.59
CA LYS A 116 -15.86 -13.73 -15.26
C LYS A 116 -17.11 -13.31 -16.02
N ILE A 117 -17.56 -12.07 -15.85
CA ILE A 117 -18.62 -11.49 -16.68
C ILE A 117 -18.23 -11.41 -18.16
N ASP A 118 -16.91 -11.40 -18.44
CA ASP A 118 -16.37 -11.59 -19.78
C ASP A 118 -16.16 -13.10 -20.03
N GLN A 119 -16.98 -13.68 -20.89
CA GLN A 119 -16.93 -15.12 -21.19
C GLN A 119 -15.66 -15.54 -21.94
N ASP A 120 -14.98 -14.59 -22.59
CA ASP A 120 -13.73 -14.83 -23.33
C ASP A 120 -12.49 -14.68 -22.43
N ASN A 121 -12.67 -14.31 -21.16
CA ASN A 121 -11.55 -14.14 -20.25
C ASN A 121 -10.96 -15.50 -19.83
N VAL A 122 -9.71 -15.73 -20.24
CA VAL A 122 -8.96 -16.95 -19.94
C VAL A 122 -8.06 -16.84 -18.70
N GLN A 123 -7.97 -15.66 -18.06
CA GLN A 123 -7.03 -15.41 -16.97
C GLN A 123 -7.53 -16.02 -15.65
N GLY A 124 -6.69 -16.85 -15.03
CA GLY A 124 -6.97 -17.52 -13.76
C GLY A 124 -6.55 -16.71 -12.54
N TYR A 125 -6.79 -17.24 -11.34
CA TYR A 125 -6.42 -16.60 -10.07
C TYR A 125 -4.94 -16.23 -10.00
N THR A 126 -4.04 -17.12 -10.43
CA THR A 126 -2.59 -16.89 -10.40
C THR A 126 -2.15 -15.76 -11.33
N ASP A 127 -2.82 -15.59 -12.47
CA ASP A 127 -2.56 -14.50 -13.40
C ASP A 127 -2.97 -13.16 -12.75
N TRP A 128 -4.16 -13.12 -12.13
CA TRP A 128 -4.61 -11.95 -11.37
C TRP A 128 -3.75 -11.68 -10.13
N TYR A 129 -3.20 -12.71 -9.50
CA TYR A 129 -2.26 -12.51 -8.40
C TYR A 129 -0.95 -11.89 -8.90
N GLY A 130 -0.39 -12.41 -9.99
CA GLY A 130 0.75 -11.78 -10.68
C GLY A 130 0.46 -10.34 -11.08
N PHE A 131 -0.74 -10.07 -11.59
CA PHE A 131 -1.23 -8.75 -11.97
C PHE A 131 -1.22 -7.74 -10.82
N THR A 132 -1.67 -8.13 -9.63
CA THR A 132 -1.73 -7.22 -8.48
C THR A 132 -0.37 -6.62 -8.11
N TRP A 133 0.74 -7.37 -8.30
CA TRP A 133 2.09 -6.86 -8.07
C TRP A 133 2.49 -5.75 -9.04
N TRP A 134 2.07 -5.86 -10.30
CA TRP A 134 2.27 -4.80 -11.29
C TRP A 134 1.47 -3.55 -10.97
N THR A 135 0.21 -3.71 -10.58
CA THR A 135 -0.62 -2.56 -10.19
C THR A 135 -0.18 -1.94 -8.87
N ALA A 136 0.56 -2.66 -8.04
CA ALA A 136 1.12 -2.17 -6.78
C ALA A 136 2.44 -1.37 -6.94
N MET A 137 3.00 -1.31 -8.15
CA MET A 137 4.24 -0.58 -8.44
C MET A 137 4.25 0.90 -8.01
N PRO A 138 3.15 1.68 -8.09
CA PRO A 138 3.13 3.06 -7.56
C PRO A 138 3.60 3.20 -6.11
N MET A 139 3.39 2.18 -5.27
CA MET A 139 3.78 2.21 -3.85
C MET A 139 5.30 2.36 -3.65
N ILE A 140 6.13 1.94 -4.61
CA ILE A 140 7.59 2.06 -4.49
C ILE A 140 8.02 3.53 -4.39
N LEU A 141 7.29 4.43 -5.06
CA LEU A 141 7.58 5.87 -5.04
C LEU A 141 7.37 6.44 -3.63
N GLY A 142 6.27 6.05 -2.97
CA GLY A 142 6.01 6.42 -1.58
C GLY A 142 7.09 5.90 -0.63
N GLY A 143 7.56 4.66 -0.83
CA GLY A 143 8.66 4.09 -0.05
C GLY A 143 9.99 4.85 -0.24
N LEU A 144 10.32 5.23 -1.48
CA LEU A 144 11.52 6.03 -1.78
C LEU A 144 11.44 7.43 -1.14
N VAL A 145 10.28 8.08 -1.21
CA VAL A 145 10.04 9.38 -0.57
C VAL A 145 10.18 9.29 0.95
N ALA A 146 9.60 8.26 1.57
CA ALA A 146 9.72 8.03 3.01
C ALA A 146 11.19 7.86 3.43
N MET A 147 11.99 7.09 2.67
CA MET A 147 13.43 6.95 2.94
C MET A 147 14.19 8.26 2.77
N ALA A 148 13.90 9.04 1.73
CA ALA A 148 14.51 10.34 1.54
C ALA A 148 14.25 11.25 2.76
N ILE A 149 13.01 11.31 3.24
CA ILE A 149 12.62 12.08 4.43
C ILE A 149 13.39 11.62 5.67
N ILE A 150 13.53 10.32 5.89
CA ILE A 150 14.30 9.78 7.04
C ILE A 150 15.77 10.20 6.96
N VAL A 151 16.39 10.11 5.79
CA VAL A 151 17.82 10.44 5.62
C VAL A 151 18.08 11.94 5.72
N THR A 152 17.11 12.79 5.36
CA THR A 152 17.26 14.25 5.40
C THR A 152 16.65 14.91 6.64
N ALA A 153 16.13 14.15 7.60
CA ALA A 153 15.52 14.70 8.79
C ALA A 153 16.56 15.31 9.75
N ASP A 154 16.31 16.54 10.21
CA ASP A 154 17.25 17.29 11.07
C ASP A 154 17.29 16.79 12.52
N ASN A 155 16.28 16.01 12.95
CA ASN A 155 16.22 15.43 14.28
C ASN A 155 15.44 14.10 14.28
N HIS A 156 15.53 13.38 15.40
CA HIS A 156 14.92 12.05 15.58
C HIS A 156 13.45 12.09 16.00
N GLN A 157 12.81 13.25 16.13
CA GLN A 157 11.41 13.43 16.53
C GLN A 157 10.51 13.55 15.30
N LEU A 158 10.53 12.53 14.46
CA LEU A 158 9.80 12.51 13.19
C LEU A 158 8.47 11.76 13.35
N ALA A 159 7.34 12.47 13.20
CA ALA A 159 6.02 11.85 13.28
C ALA A 159 5.76 10.89 12.09
N PRO A 160 5.08 9.74 12.29
CA PRO A 160 4.83 8.77 11.21
C PRO A 160 4.13 9.35 9.97
N GLY A 161 3.23 10.32 10.17
CA GLY A 161 2.51 10.99 9.07
C GLY A 161 3.43 11.75 8.12
N ALA A 162 4.59 12.23 8.59
CA ALA A 162 5.55 12.94 7.77
C ALA A 162 6.16 12.05 6.67
N LEU A 163 6.21 10.73 6.88
CA LEU A 163 6.73 9.77 5.90
C LEU A 163 5.83 9.56 4.67
N SER A 164 4.61 10.10 4.69
CA SER A 164 3.61 9.90 3.64
C SER A 164 3.03 11.23 3.17
N PRO A 165 3.84 12.09 2.51
CA PRO A 165 3.41 13.43 2.10
C PRO A 165 2.30 13.43 1.04
N THR A 166 2.10 12.30 0.36
CA THR A 166 1.02 12.06 -0.61
C THR A 166 -0.28 11.60 0.03
N SER A 167 -0.30 11.39 1.35
CA SER A 167 -1.48 10.94 2.07
C SER A 167 -2.47 12.07 2.34
N LEU A 168 -3.75 11.73 2.43
CA LEU A 168 -4.78 12.66 2.87
C LEU A 168 -4.50 13.17 4.27
N ALA A 169 -3.96 12.34 5.17
CA ALA A 169 -3.58 12.79 6.51
C ALA A 169 -2.56 13.94 6.47
N PHE A 170 -1.51 13.82 5.65
CA PHE A 170 -0.50 14.87 5.53
C PHE A 170 -1.08 16.14 4.91
N VAL A 171 -1.82 16.02 3.80
CA VAL A 171 -2.40 17.17 3.08
C VAL A 171 -3.44 17.90 3.93
N ALA A 172 -4.22 17.17 4.72
CA ALA A 172 -5.25 17.74 5.60
C ALA A 172 -4.72 18.13 6.99
N GLY A 173 -3.43 17.92 7.28
CA GLY A 173 -2.84 18.22 8.59
C GLY A 173 -3.38 17.35 9.74
N ILE A 174 -3.86 16.14 9.44
CA ILE A 174 -4.36 15.20 10.45
C ILE A 174 -3.15 14.59 11.18
N GLY A 175 -3.05 14.90 12.48
CA GLY A 175 -1.93 14.46 13.33
C GLY A 175 -1.95 12.97 13.62
N PHE A 176 -0.78 12.39 13.92
CA PHE A 176 -0.61 10.96 14.19
C PHE A 176 -1.49 10.41 15.33
N THR A 177 -1.81 11.24 16.31
CA THR A 177 -2.63 10.89 17.48
C THR A 177 -4.13 11.05 17.23
N ASP A 178 -4.55 11.52 16.05
CA ASP A 178 -5.95 11.69 15.71
C ASP A 178 -6.62 10.33 15.41
N ASN A 179 -7.88 10.17 15.84
CA ASN A 179 -8.66 8.95 15.63
C ASN A 179 -8.87 8.60 14.14
N TRP A 180 -8.82 9.59 13.24
CA TRP A 180 -8.92 9.44 11.79
C TRP A 180 -7.58 9.29 11.09
N PHE A 181 -6.45 9.44 11.80
CA PHE A 181 -5.12 9.40 11.21
C PHE A 181 -4.89 8.15 10.37
N GLY A 182 -5.14 6.96 10.93
CA GLY A 182 -4.89 5.71 10.22
C GLY A 182 -5.68 5.59 8.91
N TRP A 183 -6.95 6.03 8.93
CA TRP A 183 -7.82 6.02 7.75
C TRP A 183 -7.32 7.02 6.70
N ALA A 184 -7.07 8.27 7.09
CA ALA A 184 -6.62 9.31 6.17
C ALA A 184 -5.20 9.06 5.66
N ASN A 185 -4.32 8.46 6.46
CA ASN A 185 -2.97 8.11 6.07
C ASN A 185 -2.94 6.95 5.05
N GLY A 186 -3.96 6.09 5.04
CA GLY A 186 -4.10 5.03 4.04
C GLY A 186 -4.53 5.52 2.66
N ILE A 187 -5.24 6.65 2.59
CA ILE A 187 -5.66 7.28 1.33
C ILE A 187 -4.49 8.10 0.78
N LYS A 188 -3.82 7.58 -0.24
CA LYS A 188 -2.65 8.21 -0.85
C LYS A 188 -2.75 8.27 -2.38
N LEU A 189 -1.98 9.16 -3.00
CA LEU A 189 -1.91 9.30 -4.45
C LEU A 189 -1.60 7.97 -5.17
N GLU A 190 -0.72 7.16 -4.58
CA GLU A 190 -0.31 5.86 -5.10
C GLU A 190 -1.48 4.89 -5.21
N VAL A 191 -2.46 4.97 -4.30
CA VAL A 191 -3.67 4.13 -4.33
C VAL A 191 -4.54 4.49 -5.53
N LEU A 192 -4.72 5.79 -5.81
CA LEU A 192 -5.47 6.26 -6.98
C LEU A 192 -4.79 5.82 -8.28
N TRP A 193 -3.45 5.86 -8.30
CA TRP A 193 -2.66 5.35 -9.42
C TRP A 193 -2.83 3.85 -9.60
N SER A 194 -2.79 3.06 -8.52
CA SER A 194 -3.03 1.62 -8.57
C SER A 194 -4.43 1.28 -9.11
N ILE A 195 -5.46 2.06 -8.76
CA ILE A 195 -6.82 1.91 -9.34
C ILE A 195 -6.79 2.15 -10.84
N TYR A 196 -6.13 3.21 -11.31
CA TYR A 196 -5.96 3.48 -12.73
C TYR A 196 -5.25 2.32 -13.46
N LEU A 197 -4.14 1.83 -12.91
CA LEU A 197 -3.39 0.71 -13.49
C LEU A 197 -4.25 -0.56 -13.54
N THR A 198 -5.05 -0.80 -12.49
CA THR A 198 -5.98 -1.92 -12.43
C THR A 198 -7.04 -1.81 -13.53
N ALA A 199 -7.66 -0.64 -13.71
CA ALA A 199 -8.65 -0.42 -14.76
C ALA A 199 -8.06 -0.56 -16.17
N ALA A 200 -6.85 -0.02 -16.39
CA ALA A 200 -6.12 -0.16 -17.65
C ALA A 200 -5.80 -1.64 -17.94
N GLY A 201 -5.31 -2.37 -16.95
CA GLY A 201 -4.94 -3.76 -17.09
C GLY A 201 -6.13 -4.71 -17.28
N ILE A 202 -7.24 -4.51 -16.54
CA ILE A 202 -8.52 -5.19 -16.81
C ILE A 202 -8.93 -4.97 -18.27
N SER A 203 -8.84 -3.72 -18.74
CA SER A 203 -9.16 -3.36 -20.11
C SER A 203 -8.19 -3.94 -21.14
N GLN A 204 -6.99 -4.39 -20.78
CA GLN A 204 -6.10 -5.09 -21.73
C GLN A 204 -6.33 -6.61 -21.72
N TRP A 205 -6.59 -7.16 -20.53
CA TRP A 205 -6.72 -8.60 -20.34
C TRP A 205 -8.10 -9.14 -20.75
N THR A 206 -9.13 -8.29 -20.66
CA THR A 206 -10.53 -8.65 -20.89
C THR A 206 -11.21 -7.73 -21.92
N ASN A 207 -12.44 -8.07 -22.28
CA ASN A 207 -13.36 -7.25 -23.06
C ASN A 207 -14.08 -6.17 -22.23
N ILE A 208 -13.82 -6.09 -20.92
CA ILE A 208 -14.43 -5.09 -20.04
C ILE A 208 -13.73 -3.74 -20.23
N LYS A 209 -14.47 -2.70 -20.63
CA LYS A 209 -13.94 -1.35 -20.92
C LYS A 209 -14.71 -0.24 -20.18
N GLY A 210 -14.14 0.96 -20.19
CA GLY A 210 -14.81 2.18 -19.74
C GLY A 210 -15.22 2.12 -18.27
N GLY A 211 -16.40 2.66 -17.94
CA GLY A 211 -16.88 2.78 -16.56
C GLY A 211 -16.95 1.45 -15.79
N LYS A 212 -17.22 0.33 -16.47
CA LYS A 212 -17.23 -1.00 -15.82
C LYS A 212 -15.84 -1.41 -15.33
N ALA A 213 -14.79 -1.17 -16.13
CA ALA A 213 -13.43 -1.50 -15.73
C ALA A 213 -12.99 -0.66 -14.51
N TRP A 214 -13.34 0.64 -14.51
CA TRP A 214 -13.09 1.53 -13.38
C TRP A 214 -13.86 1.13 -12.11
N LEU A 215 -15.14 0.76 -12.25
CA LEU A 215 -15.94 0.29 -11.12
C LEU A 215 -15.32 -0.96 -10.49
N ILE A 216 -14.95 -1.94 -11.32
CA ILE A 216 -14.31 -3.17 -10.84
C ILE A 216 -12.98 -2.85 -10.15
N ALA A 217 -12.16 -1.99 -10.76
CA ALA A 217 -10.85 -1.61 -10.24
C ALA A 217 -10.92 -0.86 -8.90
N ALA A 218 -11.88 0.06 -8.74
CA ALA A 218 -11.99 0.89 -7.55
C ALA A 218 -12.70 0.19 -6.39
N ALA A 219 -13.57 -0.80 -6.68
CA ALA A 219 -14.45 -1.39 -5.67
C ALA A 219 -13.71 -1.95 -4.43
N PRO A 220 -12.59 -2.71 -4.55
CA PRO A 220 -11.89 -3.20 -3.35
C PRO A 220 -11.45 -2.07 -2.42
N THR A 221 -10.82 -1.03 -2.99
CA THR A 221 -10.37 0.13 -2.21
C THR A 221 -11.54 0.88 -1.59
N VAL A 222 -12.58 1.19 -2.38
CA VAL A 222 -13.75 1.93 -1.89
C VAL A 222 -14.47 1.17 -0.79
N LEU A 223 -14.61 -0.16 -0.90
CA LEU A 223 -15.24 -0.98 0.13
C LEU A 223 -14.40 -1.02 1.41
N ILE A 224 -13.08 -1.27 1.30
CA ILE A 224 -12.18 -1.33 2.47
C ILE A 224 -12.21 0.00 3.23
N TYR A 225 -11.98 1.12 2.55
CA TYR A 225 -11.92 2.43 3.20
C TYR A 225 -13.31 2.95 3.61
N GLY A 226 -14.36 2.62 2.85
CA GLY A 226 -15.74 2.99 3.19
C GLY A 226 -16.24 2.27 4.44
N ILE A 227 -15.99 0.96 4.54
CA ILE A 227 -16.33 0.17 5.73
C ILE A 227 -15.54 0.67 6.94
N TRP A 228 -14.24 0.93 6.79
CA TRP A 228 -13.42 1.46 7.88
C TRP A 228 -13.92 2.84 8.36
N ALA A 229 -14.28 3.75 7.44
CA ALA A 229 -14.87 5.04 7.79
C ALA A 229 -16.18 4.86 8.56
N ALA A 230 -17.07 3.96 8.13
CA ALA A 230 -18.34 3.71 8.80
C ALA A 230 -18.15 3.22 10.24
N PHE A 231 -17.19 2.31 10.49
CA PHE A 231 -16.84 1.87 11.84
C PHE A 231 -16.26 2.98 12.73
N LYS A 232 -15.63 4.00 12.14
CA LYS A 232 -15.08 5.14 12.89
C LYS A 232 -16.14 6.18 13.26
N MET A 233 -17.32 6.14 12.63
CA MET A 233 -18.44 7.05 12.90
C MET A 233 -19.41 6.53 13.97
N ILE A 234 -19.27 5.28 14.40
CA ILE A 234 -20.08 4.59 15.42
C ILE A 234 -19.28 4.51 16.71
#